data_AF-Q1IH81-F1
#
_entry.id   AF-Q1IH81-F1
#
_cell.length_a   1.000
_cell.length_b   1.000
_cell.length_c   1.000
_cell.angle_alpha   90.00
_cell.angle_beta   90.00
_cell.angle_gamma   90.00
#
_symmetry.space_group_name_H-M   'P 1'
#
loop_
_entity.id
_entity.type
_entity.pdbx_description
1 polymer ?
#
loop_
_entity_poly.entity_id
_entity_poly.type
_entity_poly.pdbx_seq_one_letter_code
_entity_poly.pdbx_strand_id
1 'polypeptide(L)'
;MRERYDFHTMIYIELFRLLLGLLIAYFHKPIADFMMERERATVILFRQRGFPLPQAPTTEQARTLYFLIGIAVASIELIRMYLLQRGIVF
;
A
#
# COMPACT_ATOMS: atom_id res chain seq x y z
N MET A 1 20.32 -17.52 23.76
CA MET A 1 19.17 -18.15 23.06
C MET A 1 18.05 -17.16 22.74
N ARG A 2 17.68 -16.24 23.65
CA ARG A 2 16.61 -15.23 23.42
C ARG A 2 16.87 -14.30 22.22
N GLU A 3 18.09 -13.75 22.08
CA GLU A 3 18.48 -12.89 20.94
C GLU A 3 18.30 -13.54 19.56
N ARG A 4 18.50 -14.87 19.45
CA ARG A 4 18.35 -15.56 18.17
C ARG A 4 16.87 -15.68 17.78
N TYR A 5 15.98 -15.83 18.76
CA TYR A 5 14.53 -15.90 18.54
C TYR A 5 14.00 -14.54 18.08
N ASP A 6 14.45 -13.45 18.71
CA ASP A 6 14.06 -12.08 18.38
C ASP A 6 14.48 -11.69 16.95
N PHE A 7 15.68 -12.09 16.53
CA PHE A 7 16.17 -11.83 15.16
C PHE A 7 15.35 -12.54 14.08
N HIS A 8 15.00 -13.81 14.30
CA HIS A 8 14.15 -14.56 13.38
C HIS A 8 12.75 -13.96 13.29
N THR A 9 12.15 -13.61 14.42
CA THR A 9 10.84 -12.94 14.46
C THR A 9 10.86 -11.61 13.70
N MET A 10 11.91 -10.80 13.86
CA MET A 10 12.04 -9.55 13.09
C MET A 10 12.15 -9.80 11.59
N ILE A 11 12.96 -10.76 11.14
CA ILE A 11 13.06 -11.10 9.73
C ILE A 11 11.71 -11.55 9.15
N TYR A 12 10.94 -12.37 9.88
CA TYR A 12 9.63 -12.82 9.40
C TYR A 12 8.63 -11.67 9.25
N ILE A 13 8.65 -10.69 10.15
CA ILE A 13 7.79 -9.49 10.08
C ILE A 13 8.16 -8.65 8.85
N GLU A 14 9.44 -8.40 8.63
CA GLU A 14 9.91 -7.61 7.48
C GLU A 14 9.62 -8.32 6.15
N LEU A 15 9.79 -9.65 6.10
CA LEU A 15 9.42 -10.45 4.94
C LEU A 15 7.92 -10.39 4.66
N PHE A 16 7.09 -10.49 5.70
CA PHE A 16 5.63 -10.37 5.57
C PHE A 16 5.22 -8.99 5.05
N ARG A 17 5.83 -7.92 5.56
CA ARG A 17 5.59 -6.54 5.09
C ARG A 17 6.03 -6.33 3.64
N LEU A 18 7.18 -6.89 3.25
CA LEU A 18 7.65 -6.87 1.87
C LEU A 18 6.65 -7.58 0.94
N LEU A 19 6.21 -8.79 1.33
CA LEU A 19 5.21 -9.54 0.58
C LEU A 19 3.88 -8.78 0.49
N LEU A 20 3.47 -8.09 1.55
CA LEU A 20 2.29 -7.23 1.54
C LEU A 20 2.43 -6.09 0.53
N GLY A 21 3.57 -5.39 0.51
CA GLY A 21 3.84 -4.34 -0.49
C GLY A 21 3.78 -4.86 -1.93
N LEU A 22 4.39 -6.04 -2.17
CA LEU A 22 4.34 -6.71 -3.48
C LEU A 22 2.92 -7.16 -3.85
N LEU A 23 2.14 -7.64 -2.87
CA LEU A 23 0.75 -8.04 -3.08
C LEU A 23 -0.09 -6.84 -3.50
N ILE A 24 0.06 -5.69 -2.82
CA ILE A 24 -0.62 -4.45 -3.17
C ILE A 24 -0.21 -4.01 -4.58
N ALA A 25 1.09 -4.06 -4.90
CA ALA A 25 1.58 -3.70 -6.22
C ALA A 25 1.07 -4.66 -7.31
N TYR A 26 0.94 -5.95 -7.03
CA TYR A 26 0.42 -6.93 -7.98
C TYR A 26 -1.09 -6.74 -8.22
N PHE A 27 -1.86 -6.54 -7.14
CA PHE A 27 -3.31 -6.34 -7.17
C PHE A 27 -3.73 -4.87 -7.29
N HIS A 28 -2.83 -3.97 -7.70
CA HIS A 28 -3.14 -2.53 -7.76
C HIS A 28 -4.34 -2.19 -8.65
N LYS A 29 -4.50 -2.91 -9.78
CA LYS A 29 -5.61 -2.67 -10.71
C LYS A 29 -6.98 -2.99 -10.09
N PRO A 30 -7.24 -4.22 -9.60
CA PRO A 30 -8.53 -4.54 -8.99
C PRO A 30 -8.81 -3.71 -7.73
N ILE A 31 -7.78 -3.39 -6.93
CA ILE A 31 -7.94 -2.50 -5.75
C ILE A 31 -8.39 -1.10 -6.20
N ALA A 32 -7.69 -0.52 -7.18
CA ALA A 32 -8.01 0.82 -7.69
C ALA A 32 -9.41 0.87 -8.32
N ASP A 33 -9.78 -0.15 -9.10
CA ASP A 33 -11.08 -0.20 -9.75
C ASP A 33 -12.22 -0.30 -8.73
N PHE A 34 -12.08 -1.15 -7.71
CA PHE A 34 -13.04 -1.27 -6.63
C PHE A 34 -13.19 0.04 -5.83
N MET A 35 -12.08 0.68 -5.49
CA MET A 35 -12.09 1.96 -4.77
C MET A 35 -12.74 3.06 -5.59
N MET A 36 -12.47 3.09 -6.90
CA MET A 36 -13.07 4.08 -7.79
C MET A 36 -14.57 3.92 -7.98
N GLU A 37 -15.06 2.69 -7.99
CA GLU A 37 -16.50 2.42 -7.99
C GLU A 37 -17.18 3.03 -6.75
N ARG A 38 -16.58 2.85 -5.57
CA ARG A 38 -17.09 3.39 -4.29
C ARG A 38 -17.05 4.92 -4.24
N GLU A 39 -15.95 5.50 -4.73
CA GLU A 39 -15.80 6.95 -4.76
C GLU A 39 -16.80 7.60 -5.73
N ARG A 40 -17.01 7.01 -6.91
CA ARG A 40 -18.04 7.49 -7.86
C ARG A 40 -19.44 7.41 -7.27
N ALA A 41 -19.79 6.30 -6.62
CA ALA A 41 -21.08 6.16 -5.93
C ALA A 41 -21.27 7.24 -4.85
N THR A 42 -20.20 7.54 -4.11
CA THR A 42 -20.19 8.59 -3.09
C THR A 42 -20.40 9.96 -3.73
N VAL A 43 -19.66 10.30 -4.79
CA VAL A 43 -19.80 11.58 -5.51
C VAL A 43 -21.22 11.78 -6.03
N ILE A 44 -21.84 10.73 -6.58
CA ILE A 44 -23.24 10.78 -7.06
C ILE A 44 -24.19 11.09 -5.90
N LEU A 45 -24.05 10.42 -4.75
CA LEU A 45 -24.89 10.63 -3.57
C LEU A 45 -24.81 12.08 -3.05
N PHE A 46 -23.61 12.65 -2.99
CA PHE A 46 -23.42 14.03 -2.53
C PHE A 46 -23.96 15.05 -3.53
N ARG A 47 -23.79 14.81 -4.84
CA ARG A 47 -24.38 15.66 -5.88
C ARG A 47 -25.90 15.67 -5.83
N GLN A 48 -26.54 14.52 -5.59
CA GLN A 48 -27.99 14.44 -5.40
C GLN A 48 -28.48 15.25 -4.20
N ARG A 49 -27.63 15.44 -3.18
CA ARG A 49 -27.90 16.27 -2.00
C ARG A 49 -27.54 17.75 -2.20
N GLY A 50 -27.17 18.16 -3.41
CA GLY A 50 -26.81 19.55 -3.73
C GLY A 50 -25.40 19.96 -3.32
N PHE A 51 -24.55 19.04 -2.87
CA PHE A 51 -23.16 19.33 -2.53
C PHE A 51 -22.25 19.23 -3.76
N PRO A 52 -21.60 20.32 -4.20
CA PRO A 52 -20.65 20.27 -5.30
C PRO A 52 -19.33 19.63 -4.82
N LEU A 53 -19.12 18.37 -5.19
CA LEU A 53 -17.82 17.71 -5.01
C LEU A 53 -16.92 17.87 -6.24
N PRO A 54 -15.58 17.91 -6.03
CA PRO A 54 -14.62 17.94 -7.12
C PRO A 54 -14.77 16.70 -8.02
N GLN A 55 -14.23 16.80 -9.23
CA GLN A 55 -14.25 15.69 -10.16
C GLN A 55 -13.41 14.54 -9.60
N ALA A 56 -13.99 13.33 -9.59
CA ALA A 56 -13.28 12.14 -9.15
C ALA A 56 -12.04 11.91 -10.04
N PRO A 57 -10.93 11.39 -9.47
CA PRO A 57 -9.75 11.06 -10.24
C PRO A 57 -10.06 10.04 -11.35
N THR A 58 -9.23 10.03 -12.39
CA THR A 58 -9.41 9.06 -13.47
C THR A 58 -9.03 7.65 -12.99
N THR A 59 -9.62 6.62 -13.60
CA THR A 59 -9.29 5.22 -13.28
C THR A 59 -7.78 4.96 -13.44
N GLU A 60 -7.16 5.57 -14.45
CA GLU A 60 -5.72 5.44 -14.70
C GLU A 60 -4.88 6.09 -13.60
N GLN A 61 -5.25 7.30 -13.16
CA GLN A 61 -4.58 7.96 -12.03
C GLN A 61 -4.69 7.13 -10.76
N ALA A 62 -5.87 6.57 -10.47
CA ALA A 62 -6.06 5.70 -9.32
C ALA A 62 -5.20 4.44 -9.41
N ARG A 63 -5.18 3.74 -10.55
CA ARG A 63 -4.34 2.55 -10.75
C ARG A 63 -2.85 2.86 -10.54
N THR A 64 -2.37 3.97 -11.10
CA THR A 64 -0.99 4.42 -10.92
C THR A 64 -0.69 4.71 -9.45
N LEU A 65 -1.59 5.38 -8.74
CA LEU A 65 -1.42 5.67 -7.32
C LEU A 65 -1.31 4.39 -6.49
N TYR A 66 -2.22 3.43 -6.67
CA TYR A 66 -2.18 2.15 -5.95
C TYR A 66 -0.93 1.33 -6.28
N PHE A 67 -0.46 1.39 -7.53
CA PHE A 67 0.81 0.77 -7.92
C PHE A 67 1.99 1.41 -7.18
N LEU A 68 2.06 2.75 -7.17
CA LEU A 68 3.12 3.50 -6.49
C LEU A 68 3.11 3.24 -4.99
N ILE A 69 1.94 3.13 -4.36
CA ILE A 69 1.83 2.77 -2.94
C ILE A 69 2.46 1.40 -2.68
N GLY A 70 2.09 0.38 -3.46
CA GLY A 70 2.63 -0.97 -3.30
C GLY A 70 4.16 -1.01 -3.49
N ILE A 71 4.67 -0.35 -4.52
CA ILE A 71 6.11 -0.27 -4.79
C ILE A 71 6.85 0.51 -3.70
N ALA A 72 6.29 1.63 -3.21
CA ALA A 72 6.89 2.40 -2.14
C ALA A 72 7.00 1.59 -0.85
N VAL A 73 5.94 0.86 -0.48
CA VAL A 73 5.96 -0.06 0.67
C VAL A 73 7.05 -1.11 0.47
N ALA A 74 7.05 -1.82 -0.65
CA ALA A 74 8.06 -2.85 -0.91
C ALA A 74 9.50 -2.28 -0.86
N SER A 75 9.73 -1.08 -1.40
CA SER A 75 11.04 -0.44 -1.40
C SER A 75 11.51 -0.05 0.01
N ILE A 76 10.61 0.48 0.84
CA ILE A 76 10.92 0.83 2.24
C ILE A 76 11.30 -0.42 3.03
N GLU A 77 10.59 -1.52 2.84
CA GLU A 77 10.87 -2.79 3.52
C GLU A 77 12.22 -3.38 3.07
N LEU A 78 12.56 -3.32 1.78
CA LEU A 78 13.89 -3.71 1.31
C LEU A 78 15.01 -2.89 1.94
N ILE A 79 14.81 -1.57 2.06
CA ILE A 79 15.76 -0.68 2.74
C ILE A 79 15.89 -1.07 4.21
N ARG A 80 14.76 -1.34 4.90
CA ARG A 80 14.79 -1.72 6.32
C ARG A 80 15.50 -3.05 6.54
N MET A 81 15.26 -4.05 5.70
CA MET A 81 15.98 -5.33 5.73
C MET A 81 17.49 -5.15 5.50
N TYR A 82 17.88 -4.29 4.56
CA TYR A 82 19.29 -3.97 4.30
C TYR A 82 19.97 -3.28 5.50
N LEU A 83 19.28 -2.36 6.16
CA LEU A 83 19.79 -1.69 7.36
C LEU A 83 19.89 -2.65 8.56
N LEU A 84 18.90 -3.53 8.72
CA LEU A 84 18.90 -4.58 9.75
C LEU A 84 20.09 -5.53 9.57
N GLN A 85 20.43 -5.90 8.32
CA GLN A 85 21.63 -6.68 8.03
C GLN A 85 22.93 -5.97 8.44
N ARG A 86 22.95 -4.63 8.39
CA ARG A 86 24.09 -3.79 8.81
C ARG A 86 24.09 -3.48 10.31
N GLY A 87 23.15 -4.01 11.07
CA GLY A 87 23.04 -3.79 12.52
C GLY A 87 22.48 -2.41 12.90
N ILE A 88 21.86 -1.69 11.95
CA ILE A 88 21.21 -0.41 12.20
C ILE A 88 19.72 -0.68 12.38
N VAL A 89 19.22 -0.52 13.61
CA VAL A 89 17.82 -0.76 13.98
C VAL A 89 17.15 0.59 14.28
N PHE A 90 16.01 0.86 13.64
CA PHE A 90 15.17 2.05 13.85
C PHE A 90 13.80 1.64 14.37
#